data_AF-A0A1E5GVS0-F1
#
_entry.id   AF-A0A1E5GVS0-F1
#
_cell.length_a   1.000
_cell.length_b   1.000
_cell.length_c   1.000
_cell.angle_alpha   90.00
_cell.angle_beta   90.00
_cell.angle_gamma   90.00
#
_symmetry.space_group_name_H-M   'P 1'
#
loop_
_entity.id
_entity.type
_entity.pdbx_description
1 polymer ?
#
loop_
_entity_poly.entity_id
_entity_poly.type
_entity_poly.pdbx_seq_one_letter_code
_entity_poly.pdbx_strand_id
1 'polypeptide(L)'
;MKKIGFIIGLFFLPIIIIMFSISASTESDTTTDFTPRTEQEKVAYQVLQYVEKNGGTKEFACAWIGNMEHESGLIPSRIQSDLPYMEATAMNPSLGGYAMGLAQWDSGRRVNLLNYAKEKKKEWKDIDLQLDYAWNHDGSDSNLLKKYSKGTDINQITVDILKYWERAGTKDDPMQQAQRKTSANNWYKRLSTGSQGAGSANVGGGKIDVLETQMGKKVYNGQCYGLTSFYVDNFNTGIHLGAGSPVGISGNVGNTVNAWEIGSAYSWESNGWQVINNPSYSDVKAGDIINWGQGGGATTSYGHTGIVASVSGNNKYTTYEQNAGQGEICAKYERTWGVEFPNTTSIVRKK
;
A
#
# COMPACT_ATOMS: atom_id res chain seq x y z
N MET A 1 61.40 -53.68 20.55
CA MET A 1 60.89 -52.84 21.67
C MET A 1 60.87 -51.38 21.23
N LYS A 2 59.73 -50.69 21.43
CA LYS A 2 59.46 -49.23 21.32
C LYS A 2 59.63 -48.59 19.91
N LYS A 3 58.54 -48.36 19.18
CA LYS A 3 57.64 -47.17 19.11
C LYS A 3 58.19 -45.99 18.28
N ILE A 4 57.67 -45.90 17.05
CA ILE A 4 57.13 -44.76 16.26
C ILE A 4 57.54 -43.34 16.67
N GLY A 5 57.94 -42.56 15.65
CA GLY A 5 57.83 -41.09 15.63
C GLY A 5 58.05 -40.53 14.23
N PHE A 6 56.98 -40.08 13.57
CA PHE A 6 56.96 -39.40 12.27
C PHE A 6 57.00 -37.88 12.52
N ILE A 7 57.87 -37.13 11.84
CA ILE A 7 57.81 -35.66 11.77
C ILE A 7 58.02 -35.23 10.33
N ILE A 8 57.04 -34.48 9.81
CA ILE A 8 57.02 -33.80 8.52
C ILE A 8 57.62 -32.41 8.71
N GLY A 9 58.61 -32.04 7.90
CA GLY A 9 59.19 -30.68 7.84
C GLY A 9 59.10 -30.13 6.42
N LEU A 10 58.56 -28.92 6.31
CA LEU A 10 58.27 -28.15 5.09
C LEU A 10 59.51 -27.87 4.23
N PHE A 11 59.33 -27.85 2.90
CA PHE A 11 60.21 -27.14 1.97
C PHE A 11 59.40 -26.12 1.15
N PHE A 12 59.82 -24.87 1.24
CA PHE A 12 59.35 -23.72 0.45
C PHE A 12 59.95 -23.74 -0.96
N LEU A 13 59.16 -23.38 -1.98
CA LEU A 13 59.65 -22.85 -3.26
C LEU A 13 58.76 -21.68 -3.71
N PRO A 14 59.32 -20.62 -4.31
CA PRO A 14 58.60 -19.37 -4.59
C PRO A 14 57.90 -19.44 -5.96
N ILE A 15 56.64 -19.00 -6.04
CA ILE A 15 55.97 -18.78 -7.32
C ILE A 15 55.62 -17.29 -7.44
N ILE A 16 56.18 -16.71 -8.49
CA ILE A 16 56.05 -15.34 -8.98
C ILE A 16 54.57 -15.06 -9.31
N ILE A 17 53.99 -14.06 -8.65
CA ILE A 17 52.65 -13.54 -8.98
C ILE A 17 52.81 -12.47 -10.05
N ILE A 18 52.34 -12.77 -11.26
CA ILE A 18 52.17 -11.80 -12.35
C ILE A 18 50.84 -11.08 -12.11
N MET A 19 50.89 -9.77 -11.88
CA MET A 19 49.71 -8.89 -11.86
C MET A 19 49.09 -8.83 -13.26
N PHE A 20 47.87 -9.37 -13.39
CA PHE A 20 46.97 -9.01 -14.48
C PHE A 20 45.89 -8.08 -13.91
N SER A 21 45.96 -6.81 -14.29
CA SER A 21 44.93 -5.81 -14.03
C SER A 21 43.70 -6.12 -14.88
N ILE A 22 42.71 -6.78 -14.30
CA ILE A 22 41.35 -6.84 -14.85
C ILE A 22 40.65 -5.56 -14.36
N SER A 23 40.45 -4.63 -15.29
CA SER A 23 39.53 -3.52 -15.11
C SER A 23 38.11 -4.09 -15.06
N ALA A 24 37.59 -4.32 -13.86
CA ALA A 24 36.19 -4.65 -13.66
C ALA A 24 35.34 -3.45 -14.10
N SER A 25 34.55 -3.65 -15.15
CA SER A 25 33.41 -2.79 -15.45
C SER A 25 32.50 -2.78 -14.23
N THR A 26 32.30 -1.61 -13.64
CA THR A 26 31.31 -1.38 -12.59
C THR A 26 29.92 -1.62 -13.17
N GLU A 27 29.38 -2.82 -12.98
CA GLU A 27 27.94 -3.02 -12.97
C GLU A 27 27.39 -2.16 -11.83
N SER A 28 26.53 -1.21 -12.18
CA SER A 28 25.76 -0.43 -11.24
C SER A 28 24.71 -1.33 -10.60
N ASP A 29 25.10 -1.98 -9.51
CA ASP A 29 24.17 -2.68 -8.61
C ASP A 29 23.30 -1.63 -7.90
N THR A 30 22.13 -1.34 -8.48
CA THR A 30 21.11 -0.49 -7.86
C THR A 30 20.03 -1.33 -7.22
N THR A 31 20.40 -2.32 -6.41
CA THR A 31 19.46 -2.98 -5.50
C THR A 31 19.49 -2.27 -4.16
N THR A 32 18.63 -1.28 -3.99
CA THR A 32 18.26 -0.84 -2.65
C THR A 32 17.57 -2.02 -1.97
N ASP A 33 18.17 -2.60 -0.92
CA ASP A 33 17.68 -3.76 -0.15
C ASP A 33 16.25 -3.51 0.41
N PHE A 34 15.24 -3.65 -0.45
CA PHE A 34 13.84 -3.63 -0.08
C PHE A 34 13.42 -5.05 0.28
N THR A 35 13.25 -5.29 1.58
CA THR A 35 12.64 -6.50 2.12
C THR A 35 11.15 -6.24 2.38
N PRO A 36 10.23 -6.91 1.64
CA PRO A 36 8.80 -6.82 1.86
C PRO A 36 8.38 -7.31 3.26
N ARG A 37 7.47 -6.61 3.92
CA ARG A 37 6.95 -6.94 5.26
C ARG A 37 5.46 -7.26 5.27
N THR A 38 4.73 -6.90 4.22
CA THR A 38 3.30 -7.20 4.06
C THR A 38 3.05 -7.97 2.76
N GLU A 39 1.87 -8.58 2.64
CA GLU A 39 1.47 -9.24 1.38
C GLU A 39 1.43 -8.26 0.21
N GLN A 40 0.93 -7.03 0.43
CA GLN A 40 0.93 -5.99 -0.60
C GLN A 40 2.35 -5.58 -1.02
N GLU A 41 3.28 -5.46 -0.07
CA GLU A 41 4.68 -5.17 -0.38
C GLU A 41 5.35 -6.33 -1.13
N LYS A 42 4.98 -7.60 -0.84
CA LYS A 42 5.47 -8.75 -1.59
C LYS A 42 4.99 -8.69 -3.04
N VAL A 43 3.71 -8.38 -3.26
CA VAL A 43 3.15 -8.21 -4.60
C VAL A 43 3.85 -7.06 -5.33
N ALA A 44 3.93 -5.87 -4.71
CA ALA A 44 4.56 -4.71 -5.31
C ALA A 44 6.04 -4.96 -5.67
N TYR A 45 6.77 -5.66 -4.80
CA TYR A 45 8.15 -6.04 -5.07
C TYR A 45 8.28 -7.05 -6.20
N GLN A 46 7.41 -8.06 -6.27
CA GLN A 46 7.37 -9.00 -7.39
C GLN A 46 7.06 -8.29 -8.72
N VAL A 47 6.14 -7.31 -8.72
CA VAL A 47 5.87 -6.48 -9.90
C VAL A 47 7.12 -5.72 -10.33
N LEU A 48 7.81 -5.06 -9.39
CA LEU A 48 9.07 -4.35 -9.67
C LEU A 48 10.11 -5.27 -10.29
N GLN A 49 10.38 -6.41 -9.64
CA GLN A 49 11.35 -7.39 -10.11
C GLN A 49 11.00 -7.92 -11.51
N TYR A 50 9.72 -8.22 -11.74
CA TYR A 50 9.25 -8.69 -13.05
C TYR A 50 9.47 -7.63 -14.13
N VAL A 51 9.11 -6.37 -13.86
CA VAL A 51 9.28 -5.26 -14.80
C VAL A 51 10.75 -5.02 -15.11
N GLU A 52 11.61 -4.91 -14.10
CA GLU A 52 13.05 -4.67 -14.28
C GLU A 52 13.71 -5.82 -15.04
N LYS A 53 13.37 -7.07 -14.71
CA LYS A 53 13.84 -8.26 -15.45
C LYS A 53 13.44 -8.24 -16.93
N ASN A 54 12.30 -7.63 -17.26
CA ASN A 54 11.83 -7.45 -18.64
C ASN A 54 12.27 -6.11 -19.26
N GLY A 55 13.23 -5.42 -18.64
CA GLY A 55 13.82 -4.18 -19.13
C GLY A 55 12.92 -2.95 -19.03
N GLY A 56 11.90 -2.97 -18.17
CA GLY A 56 11.09 -1.80 -17.85
C GLY A 56 11.73 -0.96 -16.74
N THR A 57 11.26 0.28 -16.59
CA THR A 57 11.74 1.22 -15.58
C THR A 57 11.04 1.03 -14.23
N LYS A 58 11.70 1.47 -13.15
CA LYS A 58 11.12 1.49 -11.80
C LYS A 58 9.92 2.44 -11.72
N GLU A 59 9.98 3.56 -12.44
CA GLU A 59 8.89 4.54 -12.57
C GLU A 59 7.64 3.89 -13.16
N PHE A 60 7.79 3.13 -14.25
CA PHE A 60 6.68 2.38 -14.82
C PHE A 60 6.17 1.31 -13.85
N ALA A 61 7.05 0.55 -13.20
CA ALA A 61 6.63 -0.46 -12.23
C ALA A 61 5.74 0.17 -11.15
N CYS A 62 6.16 1.30 -10.59
CA CYS A 62 5.40 2.00 -9.54
C CYS A 62 4.11 2.62 -10.05
N ALA A 63 4.08 3.14 -11.28
CA ALA A 63 2.86 3.60 -11.95
C ALA A 63 1.84 2.46 -12.14
N TRP A 64 2.33 1.27 -12.51
CA TRP A 64 1.50 0.10 -12.70
C TRP A 64 0.97 -0.45 -11.37
N ILE A 65 1.84 -0.55 -10.36
CA ILE A 65 1.46 -0.90 -8.97
C ILE A 65 0.41 0.07 -8.44
N GLY A 66 0.57 1.37 -8.64
CA GLY A 66 -0.39 2.35 -8.14
C GLY A 66 -1.78 2.26 -8.79
N ASN A 67 -1.85 1.82 -10.04
CA ASN A 67 -3.12 1.45 -10.67
C ASN A 67 -3.70 0.17 -10.07
N MET A 68 -2.90 -0.91 -10.00
CA MET A 68 -3.34 -2.20 -9.43
C MET A 68 -3.75 -2.12 -7.97
N GLU A 69 -3.17 -1.19 -7.19
CA GLU A 69 -3.62 -0.90 -5.82
C GLU A 69 -5.05 -0.37 -5.80
N HIS A 70 -5.43 0.51 -6.74
CA HIS A 70 -6.80 1.00 -6.83
C HIS A 70 -7.77 -0.03 -7.44
N GLU A 71 -7.28 -0.89 -8.34
CA GLU A 71 -8.10 -1.95 -8.92
C GLU A 71 -8.40 -3.06 -7.90
N SER A 72 -7.37 -3.55 -7.21
CA SER A 72 -7.47 -4.78 -6.41
C SER A 72 -7.00 -4.65 -4.96
N GLY A 73 -6.45 -3.51 -4.56
CA GLY A 73 -5.69 -3.41 -3.31
C GLY A 73 -4.40 -4.24 -3.34
N LEU A 74 -3.87 -4.55 -4.53
CA LEU A 74 -2.77 -5.49 -4.74
C LEU A 74 -3.07 -6.90 -4.24
N ILE A 75 -4.34 -7.33 -4.33
CA ILE A 75 -4.77 -8.67 -3.95
C ILE A 75 -4.96 -9.50 -5.23
N PRO A 76 -4.04 -10.44 -5.54
CA PRO A 76 -4.08 -11.17 -6.81
C PRO A 76 -5.27 -12.13 -6.92
N SER A 77 -5.88 -12.51 -5.80
CA SER A 77 -7.09 -13.34 -5.78
C SER A 77 -8.39 -12.55 -5.75
N ARG A 78 -8.38 -11.22 -5.84
CA ARG A 78 -9.60 -10.43 -5.71
C ARG A 78 -10.50 -10.62 -6.92
N ILE A 79 -11.77 -10.86 -6.64
CA ILE A 79 -12.88 -10.77 -7.59
C ILE A 79 -13.65 -9.49 -7.25
N GLN A 80 -14.14 -8.79 -8.25
CA GLN A 80 -14.86 -7.53 -8.08
C GLN A 80 -15.95 -7.64 -7.01
N SER A 81 -16.04 -6.60 -6.16
CA SER A 81 -16.94 -6.56 -5.01
C SER A 81 -16.73 -7.70 -4.00
N ASP A 82 -15.55 -8.32 -3.99
CA ASP A 82 -15.17 -9.47 -3.17
C ASP A 82 -16.16 -10.66 -3.30
N LEU A 83 -16.75 -10.83 -4.48
CA LEU A 83 -17.67 -11.92 -4.78
C LEU A 83 -16.96 -13.29 -4.72
N PRO A 84 -17.68 -14.36 -4.35
CA PRO A 84 -17.13 -15.72 -4.39
C PRO A 84 -16.89 -16.16 -5.83
N TYR A 85 -15.89 -17.03 -6.06
CA TYR A 85 -15.61 -17.61 -7.38
C TYR A 85 -16.76 -18.50 -7.86
N MET A 86 -17.24 -18.24 -9.08
CA MET A 86 -18.25 -19.04 -9.78
C MET A 86 -17.78 -19.31 -11.21
N GLU A 87 -17.41 -20.55 -11.53
CA GLU A 87 -16.84 -20.93 -12.84
C GLU A 87 -17.72 -20.45 -14.01
N ALA A 88 -19.03 -20.65 -13.93
CA ALA A 88 -19.97 -20.26 -14.98
C ALA A 88 -19.97 -18.74 -15.26
N THR A 89 -19.81 -17.93 -14.21
CA THR A 89 -19.70 -16.47 -14.32
C THR A 89 -18.31 -16.06 -14.81
N ALA A 90 -17.27 -16.66 -14.22
CA ALA A 90 -15.88 -16.37 -14.50
C ALA A 90 -15.51 -16.66 -15.98
N MET A 91 -16.02 -17.76 -16.54
CA MET A 91 -15.78 -18.21 -17.90
C MET A 91 -16.71 -17.58 -18.96
N ASN A 92 -17.62 -16.68 -18.57
CA ASN A 92 -18.49 -15.98 -19.51
C ASN A 92 -17.81 -14.70 -20.04
N PRO A 93 -17.44 -14.61 -21.33
CA PRO A 93 -16.69 -13.46 -21.86
C PRO A 93 -17.55 -12.23 -22.10
N SER A 94 -18.87 -12.36 -22.13
CA SER A 94 -19.82 -11.26 -22.40
C SER A 94 -20.33 -10.59 -21.12
N LEU A 95 -19.99 -11.14 -19.95
CA LEU A 95 -20.42 -10.62 -18.66
C LEU A 95 -19.38 -9.66 -18.10
N GLY A 96 -19.78 -8.40 -17.90
CA GLY A 96 -19.03 -7.41 -17.12
C GLY A 96 -19.44 -7.41 -15.64
N GLY A 97 -18.66 -6.71 -14.82
CA GLY A 97 -18.96 -6.57 -13.38
C GLY A 97 -18.49 -7.76 -12.53
N TYR A 98 -17.60 -8.59 -13.06
CA TYR A 98 -17.02 -9.73 -12.35
C TYR A 98 -15.51 -9.78 -12.59
N ALA A 99 -14.87 -8.62 -12.52
CA ALA A 99 -13.46 -8.46 -12.80
C ALA A 99 -12.58 -9.26 -11.82
N MET A 100 -11.39 -9.71 -12.25
CA MET A 100 -10.54 -10.60 -11.45
C MET A 100 -9.07 -10.20 -11.48
N GLY A 101 -8.35 -10.50 -10.41
CA GLY A 101 -6.90 -10.36 -10.33
C GLY A 101 -6.42 -8.94 -10.03
N LEU A 102 -5.10 -8.76 -10.10
CA LEU A 102 -4.40 -7.52 -9.73
C LEU A 102 -4.91 -6.29 -10.48
N ALA A 103 -5.14 -6.45 -11.79
CA ALA A 103 -5.60 -5.40 -12.69
C ALA A 103 -7.12 -5.44 -12.95
N GLN A 104 -7.87 -6.29 -12.22
CA GLN A 104 -9.32 -6.44 -12.43
C GLN A 104 -9.66 -6.65 -13.92
N TRP A 105 -9.07 -7.68 -14.54
CA TRP A 105 -9.46 -8.09 -15.88
C TRP A 105 -10.92 -8.52 -15.89
N ASP A 106 -11.72 -7.93 -16.77
CA ASP A 106 -13.15 -8.20 -16.89
C ASP A 106 -13.52 -8.75 -18.28
N SER A 107 -14.72 -9.29 -18.41
CA SER A 107 -15.29 -9.79 -19.68
C SER A 107 -14.33 -10.74 -20.41
N GLY A 108 -14.06 -10.53 -21.69
CA GLY A 108 -13.16 -11.39 -22.48
C GLY A 108 -11.72 -11.48 -21.93
N ARG A 109 -11.17 -10.39 -21.36
CA ARG A 109 -9.81 -10.40 -20.79
C ARG A 109 -9.73 -11.30 -19.56
N ARG A 110 -10.77 -11.33 -18.72
CA ARG A 110 -10.88 -12.28 -17.60
C ARG A 110 -10.80 -13.72 -18.12
N VAL A 111 -11.62 -14.06 -19.11
CA VAL A 111 -11.69 -15.42 -19.66
C VAL A 111 -10.35 -15.83 -20.26
N ASN A 112 -9.67 -14.91 -20.95
CA ASN A 112 -8.34 -15.15 -21.51
C ASN A 112 -7.29 -15.42 -20.42
N LEU A 113 -7.29 -14.66 -19.32
CA LEU A 113 -6.43 -14.94 -18.16
C LEU A 113 -6.70 -16.33 -17.57
N LEU A 114 -7.97 -16.72 -17.40
CA LEU A 114 -8.32 -18.03 -16.85
C LEU A 114 -7.92 -19.17 -17.79
N ASN A 115 -8.08 -19.00 -19.10
CA ASN A 115 -7.61 -19.96 -20.10
C ASN A 115 -6.07 -20.06 -20.10
N TYR A 116 -5.39 -18.92 -19.98
CA TYR A 116 -3.93 -18.89 -19.86
C TYR A 116 -3.45 -19.65 -18.61
N ALA A 117 -4.12 -19.46 -17.47
CA ALA A 117 -3.87 -20.21 -16.24
C ALA A 117 -4.03 -21.72 -16.43
N LYS A 118 -5.12 -22.15 -17.09
CA LYS A 118 -5.38 -23.55 -17.44
C LYS A 118 -4.29 -24.11 -18.35
N GLU A 119 -3.88 -23.38 -19.39
CA GLU A 119 -2.80 -23.78 -20.31
C GLU A 119 -1.47 -23.98 -19.57
N LYS A 120 -1.11 -23.04 -18.69
CA LYS A 120 0.12 -23.11 -17.89
C LYS A 120 0.04 -24.06 -16.70
N LYS A 121 -1.11 -24.69 -16.46
CA LYS A 121 -1.38 -25.57 -15.31
C LYS A 121 -1.02 -24.89 -13.98
N LYS A 122 -1.37 -23.62 -13.88
CA LYS A 122 -1.12 -22.76 -12.71
C LYS A 122 -2.43 -22.13 -12.24
N GLU A 123 -2.45 -21.72 -10.97
CA GLU A 123 -3.57 -20.98 -10.41
C GLU A 123 -3.66 -19.58 -11.04
N TRP A 124 -4.87 -19.12 -11.38
CA TRP A 124 -5.06 -17.79 -11.96
C TRP A 124 -4.66 -16.64 -11.02
N LYS A 125 -4.66 -16.91 -9.70
CA LYS A 125 -4.24 -15.99 -8.62
C LYS A 125 -2.72 -15.98 -8.38
N ASP A 126 -1.94 -16.76 -9.14
CA ASP A 126 -0.48 -16.71 -9.11
C ASP A 126 0.01 -15.38 -9.69
N ILE A 127 0.86 -14.65 -8.94
CA ILE A 127 1.30 -13.30 -9.31
C ILE A 127 2.13 -13.36 -10.59
N ASP A 128 3.12 -14.25 -10.65
CA ASP A 128 3.96 -14.43 -11.84
C ASP A 128 3.12 -14.75 -13.09
N LEU A 129 2.09 -15.58 -12.96
CA LEU A 129 1.17 -15.87 -14.05
C LEU A 129 0.39 -14.65 -14.52
N GLN A 130 -0.14 -13.83 -13.60
CA GLN A 130 -0.89 -12.62 -13.96
C GLN A 130 0.02 -11.59 -14.64
N LEU A 131 1.24 -11.41 -14.15
CA LEU A 131 2.22 -10.49 -14.75
C LEU A 131 2.64 -10.95 -16.13
N ASP A 132 2.89 -12.24 -16.31
CA ASP A 132 3.22 -12.82 -17.60
C ASP A 132 2.06 -12.77 -18.59
N TYR A 133 0.84 -13.04 -18.13
CA TYR A 133 -0.36 -12.84 -18.93
C TYR A 133 -0.45 -11.39 -19.44
N ALA A 134 -0.38 -10.42 -18.53
CA ALA A 134 -0.45 -8.99 -18.85
C ALA A 134 0.64 -8.59 -19.86
N TRP A 135 1.86 -9.05 -19.65
CA TRP A 135 3.04 -8.63 -20.41
C TRP A 135 3.15 -9.29 -21.78
N ASN A 136 2.69 -10.54 -21.92
CA ASN A 136 2.98 -11.37 -23.09
C ASN A 136 1.75 -11.95 -23.79
N HIS A 137 0.60 -12.04 -23.11
CA HIS A 137 -0.55 -12.81 -23.59
C HIS A 137 -1.88 -12.05 -23.60
N ASP A 138 -1.87 -10.76 -23.26
CA ASP A 138 -3.05 -9.88 -23.27
C ASP A 138 -3.20 -9.13 -24.62
N GLY A 139 -2.74 -9.75 -25.72
CA GLY A 139 -2.87 -9.21 -27.07
C GLY A 139 -2.25 -7.83 -27.27
N SER A 140 -3.02 -6.88 -27.80
CA SER A 140 -2.55 -5.50 -28.01
C SER A 140 -2.24 -4.77 -26.70
N ASP A 141 -2.86 -5.17 -25.59
CA ASP A 141 -2.65 -4.56 -24.28
C ASP A 141 -1.24 -4.86 -23.74
N SER A 142 -0.70 -6.03 -24.07
CA SER A 142 0.71 -6.36 -23.80
C SER A 142 1.69 -5.43 -24.52
N ASN A 143 1.40 -5.08 -25.78
CA ASN A 143 2.22 -4.12 -26.54
C ASN A 143 2.17 -2.73 -25.92
N LEU A 144 1.01 -2.34 -25.40
CA LEU A 144 0.81 -1.06 -24.74
C LEU A 144 1.60 -0.96 -23.42
N LEU A 145 1.56 -2.00 -22.57
CA LEU A 145 2.41 -2.06 -21.37
C LEU A 145 3.89 -1.98 -21.72
N LYS A 146 4.34 -2.76 -22.72
CA LYS A 146 5.74 -2.74 -23.18
C LYS A 146 6.17 -1.36 -23.68
N LYS A 147 5.29 -0.63 -24.36
CA LYS A 147 5.54 0.77 -24.76
C LYS A 147 5.73 1.67 -23.54
N TYR A 148 4.82 1.62 -22.57
CA TYR A 148 4.89 2.46 -21.37
C TYR A 148 6.03 2.08 -20.44
N SER A 149 6.48 0.83 -20.47
CA SER A 149 7.59 0.31 -19.65
C SER A 149 8.91 1.06 -19.82
N LYS A 150 9.06 1.82 -20.90
CA LYS A 150 10.26 2.60 -21.21
C LYS A 150 10.21 4.04 -20.71
N GLY A 151 9.07 4.50 -20.21
CA GLY A 151 8.90 5.87 -19.74
C GLY A 151 9.47 6.09 -18.33
N THR A 152 9.75 7.35 -18.01
CA THR A 152 10.24 7.77 -16.67
C THR A 152 9.37 8.85 -16.01
N ASP A 153 8.36 9.39 -16.71
CA ASP A 153 7.39 10.29 -16.07
C ASP A 153 6.30 9.45 -15.39
N ILE A 154 6.49 9.17 -14.10
CA ILE A 154 5.58 8.34 -13.32
C ILE A 154 4.14 8.87 -13.33
N ASN A 155 3.95 10.20 -13.33
CA ASN A 155 2.62 10.80 -13.28
C ASN A 155 1.89 10.63 -14.62
N GLN A 156 2.59 10.86 -15.72
CA GLN A 156 2.03 10.66 -17.05
C GLN A 156 1.74 9.19 -17.30
N ILE A 157 2.68 8.30 -17.01
CA ILE A 157 2.53 6.84 -17.20
C ILE A 157 1.35 6.31 -16.38
N THR A 158 1.19 6.78 -15.14
CA THR A 158 0.07 6.35 -14.28
C THR A 158 -1.28 6.67 -14.92
N VAL A 159 -1.41 7.86 -15.52
CA VAL A 159 -2.63 8.27 -16.22
C VAL A 159 -2.79 7.52 -17.54
N ASP A 160 -1.70 7.27 -18.26
CA ASP A 160 -1.73 6.51 -19.52
C ASP A 160 -2.18 5.05 -19.30
N ILE A 161 -1.68 4.39 -18.24
CA ILE A 161 -2.13 3.06 -17.83
C ILE A 161 -3.62 3.09 -17.52
N LEU A 162 -4.07 4.03 -16.68
CA LEU A 162 -5.49 4.18 -16.32
C LEU A 162 -6.40 4.37 -17.55
N LYS A 163 -5.99 5.23 -18.49
CA LYS A 163 -6.80 5.60 -19.65
C LYS A 163 -6.81 4.54 -20.74
N TYR A 164 -5.64 4.01 -21.07
CA TYR A 164 -5.47 3.24 -22.30
C TYR A 164 -5.32 1.75 -22.06
N TRP A 165 -4.71 1.34 -20.94
CA TRP A 165 -4.54 -0.08 -20.61
C TRP A 165 -5.69 -0.62 -19.75
N GLU A 166 -6.01 0.05 -18.64
CA GLU A 166 -7.14 -0.31 -17.78
C GLU A 166 -8.47 0.07 -18.44
N ARG A 167 -8.50 1.23 -19.11
CA ARG A 167 -9.72 1.82 -19.69
C ARG A 167 -10.84 1.95 -18.66
N ALA A 168 -10.47 2.29 -17.42
CA ALA A 168 -11.41 2.37 -16.31
C ALA A 168 -12.59 3.31 -16.63
N GLY A 169 -13.77 3.00 -16.09
CA GLY A 169 -14.94 3.87 -16.22
C GLY A 169 -14.67 5.29 -15.69
N THR A 170 -13.77 5.41 -14.72
CA THR A 170 -13.37 6.66 -14.05
C THR A 170 -12.11 7.30 -14.62
N LYS A 171 -11.62 6.84 -15.77
CA LYS A 171 -10.32 7.26 -16.32
C LYS A 171 -10.15 8.77 -16.55
N ASP A 172 -11.25 9.49 -16.76
CA ASP A 172 -11.24 10.95 -16.98
C ASP A 172 -11.59 11.76 -15.72
N ASP A 173 -11.86 11.08 -14.59
CA ASP A 173 -12.05 11.74 -13.29
C ASP A 173 -10.70 12.27 -12.76
N PRO A 174 -10.55 13.60 -12.60
CA PRO A 174 -9.31 14.20 -12.11
C PRO A 174 -8.90 13.71 -10.71
N MET A 175 -9.87 13.39 -9.85
CA MET A 175 -9.61 12.91 -8.49
C MET A 175 -9.04 11.49 -8.52
N GLN A 176 -9.61 10.61 -9.35
CA GLN A 176 -9.12 9.24 -9.52
C GLN A 176 -7.72 9.21 -10.13
N GLN A 177 -7.44 10.10 -11.09
CA GLN A 177 -6.09 10.29 -11.62
C GLN A 177 -5.12 10.79 -10.54
N ALA A 178 -5.53 11.73 -9.70
CA ALA A 178 -4.70 12.26 -8.62
C ALA A 178 -4.38 11.19 -7.55
N GLN A 179 -5.35 10.37 -7.18
CA GLN A 179 -5.17 9.28 -6.21
C GLN A 179 -4.19 8.22 -6.73
N ARG A 180 -4.34 7.78 -7.99
CA ARG A 180 -3.42 6.81 -8.61
C ARG A 180 -2.02 7.35 -8.75
N LYS A 181 -1.86 8.62 -9.15
CA LYS A 181 -0.55 9.30 -9.16
C LYS A 181 0.08 9.33 -7.77
N THR A 182 -0.71 9.66 -6.74
CA THR A 182 -0.23 9.69 -5.36
C THR A 182 0.25 8.31 -4.92
N SER A 183 -0.55 7.27 -5.17
CA SER A 183 -0.19 5.88 -4.89
C SER A 183 1.10 5.48 -5.62
N ALA A 184 1.22 5.75 -6.92
CA ALA A 184 2.42 5.45 -7.69
C ALA A 184 3.68 6.12 -7.12
N ASN A 185 3.61 7.40 -6.78
CA ASN A 185 4.74 8.12 -6.17
C ASN A 185 5.08 7.59 -4.78
N ASN A 186 4.08 7.17 -3.99
CA ASN A 186 4.32 6.54 -2.69
C ASN A 186 5.05 5.19 -2.85
N TRP A 187 4.65 4.36 -3.81
CA TRP A 187 5.35 3.11 -4.13
C TRP A 187 6.76 3.36 -4.65
N TYR A 188 6.95 4.37 -5.51
CA TYR A 188 8.28 4.75 -5.98
C TYR A 188 9.19 5.15 -4.82
N LYS A 189 8.70 5.98 -3.90
CA LYS A 189 9.43 6.33 -2.68
C LYS A 189 9.73 5.09 -1.85
N ARG A 190 8.75 4.21 -1.61
CA ARG A 190 8.90 2.99 -0.80
C ARG A 190 9.97 2.06 -1.36
N LEU A 191 9.88 1.78 -2.65
CA LEU A 191 10.74 0.82 -3.33
C LEU A 191 12.14 1.40 -3.63
N SER A 192 12.29 2.73 -3.66
CA SER A 192 13.58 3.39 -3.86
C SER A 192 14.37 3.66 -2.58
N THR A 193 13.73 3.57 -1.41
CA THR A 193 14.38 3.90 -0.13
C THR A 193 14.78 2.66 0.69
N GLY A 194 14.57 1.45 0.16
CA GLY A 194 14.91 0.18 0.81
C GLY A 194 14.10 -0.09 2.09
N SER A 195 14.44 -1.16 2.82
CA SER A 195 13.76 -1.52 4.08
C SER A 195 13.88 -0.49 5.21
N GLN A 196 14.80 0.46 5.09
CA GLN A 196 14.99 1.58 6.02
C GLN A 196 14.19 2.83 5.61
N GLY A 197 13.57 2.78 4.44
CA GLY A 197 12.88 3.88 3.81
C GLY A 197 11.39 3.93 4.08
N ALA A 198 10.95 4.88 4.89
CA ALA A 198 9.56 5.16 5.21
C ALA A 198 8.81 5.79 4.01
N GLY A 199 8.52 4.99 2.99
CA GLY A 199 7.51 5.29 1.97
C GLY A 199 6.31 4.37 2.19
N SER A 200 5.31 4.76 2.97
CA SER A 200 4.20 3.84 3.23
C SER A 200 3.15 3.93 2.13
N ALA A 201 3.05 2.90 1.29
CA ALA A 201 1.83 2.60 0.54
C ALA A 201 0.94 1.69 1.41
N ASN A 202 -0.14 2.23 1.97
CA ASN A 202 -1.24 1.52 2.66
C ASN A 202 -0.86 0.26 3.49
N VAL A 203 0.19 0.33 4.30
CA VAL A 203 0.83 -0.81 5.01
C VAL A 203 -0.01 -1.40 6.19
N GLY A 204 -1.32 -1.16 6.27
CA GLY A 204 -2.10 -1.42 7.49
C GLY A 204 -3.55 -1.89 7.33
N GLY A 205 -3.97 -2.37 6.15
CA GLY A 205 -5.37 -2.77 5.92
C GLY A 205 -6.37 -1.60 6.00
N GLY A 206 -5.87 -0.37 6.05
CA GLY A 206 -6.65 0.84 6.15
C GLY A 206 -7.24 1.28 4.80
N LYS A 207 -8.50 1.71 4.80
CA LYS A 207 -9.20 2.23 3.61
C LYS A 207 -8.88 3.71 3.35
N ILE A 208 -7.60 4.04 3.15
CA ILE A 208 -7.17 5.45 2.97
C ILE A 208 -7.81 6.09 1.72
N ASP A 209 -8.07 5.28 0.70
CA ASP A 209 -8.80 5.66 -0.51
C ASP A 209 -10.15 6.34 -0.21
N VAL A 210 -10.91 5.86 0.79
CA VAL A 210 -12.20 6.47 1.13
C VAL A 210 -12.04 7.89 1.67
N LEU A 211 -10.93 8.21 2.34
CA LEU A 211 -10.67 9.55 2.89
C LEU A 211 -10.28 10.56 1.82
N GLU A 212 -9.57 10.10 0.78
CA GLU A 212 -9.22 10.94 -0.37
C GLU A 212 -10.49 11.47 -1.06
N THR A 213 -11.54 10.65 -1.17
CA THR A 213 -12.83 11.08 -1.77
C THR A 213 -13.53 12.20 -0.99
N GLN A 214 -13.12 12.41 0.26
CA GLN A 214 -13.69 13.41 1.16
C GLN A 214 -12.86 14.69 1.25
N MET A 215 -11.69 14.76 0.59
CA MET A 215 -10.83 15.93 0.62
C MET A 215 -11.57 17.22 0.25
N GLY A 216 -11.41 18.26 1.08
CA GLY A 216 -12.05 19.56 0.92
C GLY A 216 -13.54 19.59 1.30
N LYS A 217 -14.13 18.46 1.72
CA LYS A 217 -15.54 18.36 2.10
C LYS A 217 -15.68 18.31 3.62
N LYS A 218 -16.80 18.85 4.10
CA LYS A 218 -17.27 18.62 5.46
C LYS A 218 -17.85 17.21 5.57
N VAL A 219 -17.26 16.39 6.43
CA VAL A 219 -17.65 15.00 6.68
C VAL A 219 -18.43 14.92 7.99
N TYR A 220 -19.61 14.31 7.93
CA TYR A 220 -20.56 14.21 9.05
C TYR A 220 -20.74 15.55 9.78
N ASN A 221 -20.62 15.60 11.11
CA ASN A 221 -20.85 16.82 11.88
C ASN A 221 -19.76 17.90 11.69
N GLY A 222 -18.71 17.64 10.90
CA GLY A 222 -17.61 18.58 10.64
C GLY A 222 -16.51 18.59 11.70
N GLN A 223 -16.58 17.73 12.72
CA GLN A 223 -15.57 17.61 13.76
C GLN A 223 -14.53 16.53 13.45
N CYS A 224 -13.41 16.49 14.18
CA CYS A 224 -12.37 15.47 14.01
C CYS A 224 -12.91 14.03 14.19
N TYR A 225 -13.80 13.86 15.17
CA TYR A 225 -14.50 12.60 15.44
C TYR A 225 -15.41 12.19 14.27
N GLY A 226 -15.99 13.16 13.55
CA GLY A 226 -16.82 12.90 12.37
C GLY A 226 -16.02 12.26 11.23
N LEU A 227 -14.82 12.76 10.93
CA LEU A 227 -13.96 12.15 9.92
C LEU A 227 -13.49 10.75 10.34
N THR A 228 -13.12 10.58 11.61
CA THR A 228 -12.72 9.27 12.15
C THR A 228 -13.88 8.28 12.13
N SER A 229 -15.09 8.73 12.44
CA SER A 229 -16.30 7.92 12.35
C SER A 229 -16.57 7.46 10.92
N PHE A 230 -16.46 8.36 9.94
CA PHE A 230 -16.61 8.01 8.53
C PHE A 230 -15.61 6.94 8.11
N TYR A 231 -14.36 7.07 8.56
CA TYR A 231 -13.33 6.07 8.29
C TYR A 231 -13.75 4.69 8.81
N VAL A 232 -14.21 4.60 10.06
CA VAL A 232 -14.62 3.35 10.71
C VAL A 232 -15.87 2.75 10.05
N ASP A 233 -16.85 3.57 9.68
CA ASP A 233 -18.09 3.13 9.02
C ASP A 233 -17.86 2.50 7.65
N ASN A 234 -16.72 2.78 7.02
CA ASN A 234 -16.34 2.14 5.76
C ASN A 234 -15.80 0.72 5.94
N PHE A 235 -15.63 0.23 7.17
CA PHE A 235 -15.27 -1.16 7.43
C PHE A 235 -16.51 -2.00 7.74
N ASN A 236 -16.46 -3.28 7.38
CA ASN A 236 -17.45 -4.24 7.88
C ASN A 236 -17.13 -4.56 9.35
N THR A 237 -17.69 -3.78 10.27
CA THR A 237 -17.38 -3.82 11.70
C THR A 237 -18.63 -3.59 12.54
N GLY A 238 -18.65 -4.09 13.78
CA GLY A 238 -19.71 -3.81 14.75
C GLY A 238 -19.47 -2.58 15.62
N ILE A 239 -18.46 -1.76 15.28
CA ILE A 239 -18.12 -0.53 15.99
C ILE A 239 -18.51 0.66 15.13
N HIS A 240 -19.28 1.58 15.71
CA HIS A 240 -19.64 2.84 15.06
C HIS A 240 -19.44 4.00 16.05
N LEU A 241 -18.73 5.04 15.59
CA LEU A 241 -18.29 6.15 16.44
C LEU A 241 -19.34 7.26 16.56
N GLY A 242 -20.37 7.26 15.71
CA GLY A 242 -21.38 8.30 15.67
C GLY A 242 -20.85 9.62 15.08
N ALA A 243 -20.94 10.73 15.82
CA ALA A 243 -20.48 12.05 15.38
C ALA A 243 -21.08 12.54 14.03
N GLY A 244 -22.39 12.37 13.87
CA GLY A 244 -23.11 12.72 12.64
C GLY A 244 -23.15 11.60 11.59
N SER A 245 -22.58 10.43 11.89
CA SER A 245 -22.80 9.20 11.13
C SER A 245 -24.28 8.80 11.14
N PRO A 246 -24.81 8.25 10.01
CA PRO A 246 -26.16 7.71 9.95
C PRO A 246 -26.36 6.42 10.78
N VAL A 247 -25.28 5.74 11.18
CA VAL A 247 -25.34 4.44 11.89
C VAL A 247 -25.42 4.61 13.42
N GLY A 248 -25.17 5.82 13.93
CA GLY A 248 -25.15 6.09 15.37
C GLY A 248 -23.94 5.48 16.09
N ILE A 249 -23.96 5.48 17.43
CA ILE A 249 -22.87 4.92 18.24
C ILE A 249 -23.17 3.44 18.53
N SER A 250 -22.17 2.57 18.36
CA SER A 250 -22.25 1.16 18.78
C SER A 250 -20.88 0.55 19.08
N GLY A 251 -20.86 -0.58 19.80
CA GLY A 251 -19.64 -1.28 20.17
C GLY A 251 -18.78 -0.56 21.24
N ASN A 252 -19.32 0.49 21.85
CA ASN A 252 -18.67 1.26 22.90
C ASN A 252 -18.66 0.50 24.24
N VAL A 253 -17.54 0.61 24.95
CA VAL A 253 -17.30 0.03 26.29
C VAL A 253 -16.82 1.09 27.29
N GLY A 254 -16.59 2.32 26.83
CA GLY A 254 -16.13 3.44 27.63
C GLY A 254 -16.72 4.77 27.16
N ASN A 255 -16.05 5.87 27.53
CA ASN A 255 -16.50 7.22 27.21
C ASN A 255 -16.26 7.56 25.74
N THR A 256 -17.32 7.96 25.03
CA THR A 256 -17.28 8.29 23.59
C THR A 256 -17.22 9.80 23.32
N VAL A 257 -17.05 10.62 24.35
CA VAL A 257 -17.07 12.09 24.22
C VAL A 257 -15.72 12.64 23.76
N ASN A 258 -14.61 12.10 24.29
CA ASN A 258 -13.28 12.65 24.01
C ASN A 258 -12.59 11.90 22.88
N ALA A 259 -11.96 12.63 21.96
CA ALA A 259 -11.17 12.06 20.88
C ALA A 259 -9.97 11.25 21.41
N TRP A 260 -9.35 11.72 22.49
CA TRP A 260 -8.20 11.04 23.09
C TRP A 260 -8.55 9.69 23.74
N GLU A 261 -9.83 9.43 24.03
CA GLU A 261 -10.32 8.17 24.62
C GLU A 261 -10.73 7.14 23.57
N ILE A 262 -10.73 7.47 22.27
CA ILE A 262 -11.19 6.56 21.19
C ILE A 262 -10.57 5.17 21.32
N GLY A 263 -9.27 5.06 21.62
CA GLY A 263 -8.58 3.78 21.77
C GLY A 263 -9.13 2.88 22.89
N SER A 264 -9.68 3.45 23.96
CA SER A 264 -10.30 2.72 25.07
C SER A 264 -11.84 2.73 25.05
N ALA A 265 -12.44 3.59 24.23
CA ALA A 265 -13.88 3.82 24.23
C ALA A 265 -14.69 2.70 23.57
N TYR A 266 -14.05 1.88 22.72
CA TYR A 266 -14.71 0.85 21.93
C TYR A 266 -14.00 -0.50 22.04
N SER A 267 -14.78 -1.56 21.81
CA SER A 267 -14.36 -2.97 21.81
C SER A 267 -13.55 -3.35 20.55
N TRP A 268 -12.50 -2.58 20.24
CA TRP A 268 -11.71 -2.68 19.02
C TRP A 268 -11.19 -4.09 18.74
N GLU A 269 -10.60 -4.74 19.74
CA GLU A 269 -9.93 -6.02 19.53
C GLU A 269 -10.89 -7.15 19.13
N SER A 270 -12.08 -7.21 19.74
CA SER A 270 -13.11 -8.18 19.39
C SER A 270 -13.73 -7.93 18.01
N ASN A 271 -13.48 -6.76 17.42
CA ASN A 271 -13.95 -6.36 16.10
C ASN A 271 -12.84 -6.37 15.04
N GLY A 272 -11.72 -7.06 15.32
CA GLY A 272 -10.64 -7.25 14.36
C GLY A 272 -9.72 -6.04 14.20
N TRP A 273 -9.60 -5.20 15.22
CA TRP A 273 -8.64 -4.11 15.29
C TRP A 273 -7.56 -4.42 16.35
N GLN A 274 -6.53 -3.59 16.40
CA GLN A 274 -5.48 -3.55 17.41
C GLN A 274 -5.46 -2.17 18.03
N VAL A 275 -5.28 -2.09 19.35
CA VAL A 275 -5.05 -0.83 20.05
C VAL A 275 -3.61 -0.82 20.58
N ILE A 276 -2.90 0.28 20.35
CA ILE A 276 -1.56 0.54 20.90
C ILE A 276 -1.70 1.76 21.81
N ASN A 277 -1.62 1.53 23.12
CA ASN A 277 -1.68 2.60 24.11
C ASN A 277 -0.30 3.18 24.36
N ASN A 278 -0.22 4.49 24.61
CA ASN A 278 1.03 5.24 24.78
C ASN A 278 2.05 4.93 23.67
N PRO A 279 1.65 5.06 22.39
CA PRO A 279 2.49 4.66 21.26
C PRO A 279 3.75 5.51 21.15
N SER A 280 4.73 4.99 20.43
CA SER A 280 5.90 5.72 19.93
C SER A 280 5.76 6.01 18.44
N TYR A 281 6.62 6.88 17.89
CA TYR A 281 6.67 7.11 16.44
C TYR A 281 6.84 5.81 15.64
N SER A 282 7.63 4.87 16.15
CA SER A 282 7.91 3.60 15.47
C SER A 282 6.69 2.70 15.33
N ASP A 283 5.66 2.94 16.13
CA ASP A 283 4.40 2.22 16.04
C ASP A 283 3.52 2.72 14.90
N VAL A 284 3.71 3.95 14.41
CA VAL A 284 2.83 4.61 13.45
C VAL A 284 2.92 3.95 12.07
N LYS A 285 1.76 3.70 11.46
CA LYS A 285 1.61 3.18 10.09
C LYS A 285 0.46 3.88 9.38
N ALA A 286 0.50 3.88 8.05
CA ALA A 286 -0.62 4.34 7.25
C ALA A 286 -1.88 3.50 7.54
N GLY A 287 -3.03 4.17 7.65
CA GLY A 287 -4.31 3.59 8.01
C GLY A 287 -4.61 3.59 9.51
N ASP A 288 -3.64 3.98 10.35
CA ASP A 288 -3.88 4.13 11.77
C ASP A 288 -4.82 5.29 12.06
N ILE A 289 -5.79 5.06 12.93
CA ILE A 289 -6.44 6.15 13.68
C ILE A 289 -5.48 6.53 14.79
N ILE A 290 -5.08 7.79 14.85
CA ILE A 290 -4.18 8.33 15.87
C ILE A 290 -4.93 9.34 16.74
N ASN A 291 -4.85 9.16 18.05
CA ASN A 291 -5.61 9.93 19.02
C ASN A 291 -4.66 10.76 19.90
N TRP A 292 -4.98 12.03 20.08
CA TRP A 292 -4.19 12.99 20.84
C TRP A 292 -5.00 13.59 21.98
N GLY A 293 -4.42 13.61 23.17
CA GLY A 293 -4.89 14.39 24.31
C GLY A 293 -4.70 15.89 24.11
N GLN A 294 -5.23 16.68 25.04
CA GLN A 294 -5.11 18.13 25.02
C GLN A 294 -3.62 18.56 24.95
N GLY A 295 -3.30 19.53 24.10
CA GLY A 295 -1.97 20.10 23.94
C GLY A 295 -1.62 20.36 22.47
N GLY A 296 -0.84 21.42 22.22
CA GLY A 296 -0.46 21.82 20.87
C GLY A 296 -1.69 22.09 19.99
N GLY A 297 -1.81 21.36 18.87
CA GLY A 297 -2.94 21.43 17.94
C GLY A 297 -4.27 20.93 18.52
N ALA A 298 -4.25 20.16 19.62
CA ALA A 298 -5.45 19.76 20.35
C ALA A 298 -5.78 20.81 21.41
N THR A 299 -6.36 21.93 20.99
CA THR A 299 -6.54 23.12 21.84
C THR A 299 -7.60 22.97 22.93
N THR A 300 -8.48 21.97 22.83
CA THR A 300 -9.56 21.72 23.79
C THR A 300 -9.31 20.48 24.65
N SER A 301 -10.02 20.37 25.77
CA SER A 301 -9.96 19.18 26.65
C SER A 301 -10.47 17.90 26.00
N TYR A 302 -11.20 18.00 24.87
CA TYR A 302 -11.69 16.86 24.12
C TYR A 302 -10.58 16.14 23.33
N GLY A 303 -9.42 16.75 23.16
CA GLY A 303 -8.33 16.20 22.35
C GLY A 303 -8.56 16.37 20.84
N HIS A 304 -7.85 15.58 20.05
CA HIS A 304 -7.98 15.51 18.59
C HIS A 304 -7.75 14.09 18.07
N THR A 305 -8.22 13.80 16.86
CA THR A 305 -8.01 12.52 16.19
C THR A 305 -7.82 12.74 14.69
N GLY A 306 -7.02 11.87 14.07
CA GLY A 306 -6.82 11.84 12.62
C GLY A 306 -6.51 10.44 12.12
N ILE A 307 -6.45 10.29 10.80
CA ILE A 307 -6.04 9.03 10.17
C ILE A 307 -4.71 9.23 9.49
N VAL A 308 -3.72 8.39 9.78
CA VAL A 308 -2.39 8.47 9.19
C VAL A 308 -2.49 8.10 7.70
N ALA A 309 -2.21 9.05 6.82
CA ALA A 309 -2.14 8.85 5.39
C ALA A 309 -0.84 8.14 4.98
N SER A 310 0.29 8.56 5.55
CA SER A 310 1.60 8.01 5.26
C SER A 310 2.58 8.31 6.38
N VAL A 311 3.67 7.53 6.44
CA VAL A 311 4.80 7.75 7.34
C VAL A 311 6.01 8.01 6.48
N SER A 312 6.73 9.11 6.76
CA SER A 312 7.75 9.68 5.88
C SER A 312 9.18 9.54 6.40
N GLY A 313 9.37 8.95 7.59
CA GLY A 313 10.65 8.81 8.27
C GLY A 313 11.03 10.06 9.06
N ASN A 314 12.10 9.98 9.87
CA ASN A 314 12.60 11.10 10.67
C ASN A 314 11.52 11.78 11.52
N ASN A 315 10.71 11.00 12.22
CA ASN A 315 9.57 11.44 13.02
C ASN A 315 8.46 12.14 12.22
N LYS A 316 8.49 12.15 10.88
CA LYS A 316 7.47 12.79 10.05
C LYS A 316 6.43 11.81 9.53
N TYR A 317 5.19 12.28 9.43
CA TYR A 317 4.05 11.55 8.91
C TYR A 317 3.00 12.53 8.35
N THR A 318 2.07 12.03 7.55
CA THR A 318 0.95 12.81 7.01
C THR A 318 -0.35 12.22 7.53
N THR A 319 -1.32 13.06 7.82
CA THR A 319 -2.63 12.69 8.38
C THR A 319 -3.77 13.31 7.57
N TYR A 320 -4.91 12.62 7.51
CA TYR A 320 -6.20 13.22 7.24
C TYR A 320 -6.81 13.67 8.55
N GLU A 321 -7.17 14.95 8.63
CA GLU A 321 -7.79 15.54 9.81
C GLU A 321 -8.94 16.44 9.37
N GLN A 322 -9.88 16.66 10.29
CA GLN A 322 -10.98 17.58 10.13
C GLN A 322 -11.17 18.39 11.41
N ASN A 323 -11.56 19.65 11.27
CA ASN A 323 -11.57 20.63 12.34
C ASN A 323 -10.19 20.80 12.99
N ALA A 324 -9.18 20.87 12.12
CA ALA A 324 -7.82 21.28 12.44
C ALA A 324 -7.57 22.67 11.79
N GLY A 325 -6.35 22.94 11.33
CA GLY A 325 -5.97 24.28 10.81
C GLY A 325 -6.78 24.80 9.63
N GLN A 326 -7.40 23.94 8.82
CA GLN A 326 -8.23 24.33 7.67
C GLN A 326 -9.74 24.31 7.97
N GLY A 327 -10.14 24.17 9.23
CA GLY A 327 -11.54 24.18 9.65
C GLY A 327 -12.26 22.85 9.42
N GLU A 328 -13.59 22.92 9.30
CA GLU A 328 -14.50 21.76 9.31
C GLU A 328 -14.53 20.96 7.98
N ILE A 329 -13.38 20.81 7.34
CA ILE A 329 -13.20 20.01 6.12
C ILE A 329 -12.14 18.94 6.33
N CYS A 330 -12.27 17.81 5.63
CA CYS A 330 -11.19 16.82 5.52
C CYS A 330 -10.02 17.44 4.74
N ALA A 331 -8.85 17.51 5.39
CA ALA A 331 -7.63 18.03 4.80
C ALA A 331 -6.43 17.19 5.23
N LYS A 332 -5.36 17.27 4.44
CA LYS A 332 -4.07 16.65 4.74
C LYS A 332 -3.16 17.60 5.48
N TYR A 333 -2.46 17.06 6.46
CA TYR A 333 -1.46 17.80 7.23
C TYR A 333 -0.17 17.00 7.30
N GLU A 334 0.95 17.68 7.12
CA GLU A 334 2.25 17.15 7.52
C GLU A 334 2.42 17.37 9.02
N ARG A 335 2.91 16.32 9.69
CA ARG A 335 3.09 16.26 11.14
C ARG A 335 4.48 15.77 11.48
N THR A 336 5.00 16.25 12.60
CA THR A 336 6.21 15.78 13.23
C THR A 336 5.87 15.24 14.62
N TRP A 337 6.30 14.01 14.89
CA TRP A 337 5.96 13.31 16.12
C TRP A 337 6.37 14.11 17.36
N GLY A 338 5.39 14.33 18.26
CA GLY A 338 5.58 15.06 19.50
C GLY A 338 5.71 16.56 19.36
N VAL A 339 5.61 17.14 18.16
CA VAL A 339 5.75 18.59 17.92
C VAL A 339 4.40 19.28 17.89
N GLU A 340 3.58 19.04 16.84
CA GLU A 340 2.29 19.70 16.73
C GLU A 340 1.28 19.12 17.72
N PHE A 341 1.38 17.83 18.00
CA PHE A 341 0.59 17.14 19.02
C PHE A 341 1.53 16.41 19.99
N PRO A 342 1.81 16.98 21.18
CA PRO A 342 2.78 16.40 22.12
C PRO A 342 2.25 15.16 22.86
N ASN A 343 0.93 14.99 22.91
CA ASN A 343 0.27 14.03 23.80
C ASN A 343 -0.50 12.96 23.01
N THR A 344 0.19 12.04 22.34
CA THR A 344 -0.46 10.89 21.67
C THR A 344 -0.89 9.85 22.70
N THR A 345 -2.20 9.58 22.80
CA THR A 345 -2.74 8.64 23.81
C THR A 345 -2.85 7.22 23.29
N SER A 346 -3.25 7.06 22.03
CA SER A 346 -3.44 5.74 21.43
C SER A 346 -3.37 5.77 19.90
N ILE A 347 -3.03 4.61 19.34
CA ILE A 347 -3.24 4.27 17.94
C ILE A 347 -4.24 3.12 17.87
N VAL A 348 -5.20 3.20 16.94
CA VAL A 348 -6.11 2.12 16.61
C VAL A 348 -5.88 1.69 15.16
N ARG A 349 -5.60 0.41 14.95
CA ARG A 349 -5.19 -0.14 13.66
C ARG A 349 -6.09 -1.30 13.25
N LYS A 350 -6.53 -1.31 11.98
CA LYS A 350 -7.22 -2.48 11.44
C LYS A 350 -6.22 -3.63 11.24
N LYS A 351 -6.55 -4.83 11.73
CA LYS A 351 -5.76 -6.05 11.48
C LYS A 351 -6.01 -6.61 10.09
#